data_AF-A0A7J0CCP0-F1
#
_entry.id   AF-A0A7J0CCP0-F1
#
_cell.length_a   1.000
_cell.length_b   1.000
_cell.length_c   1.000
_cell.angle_alpha   90.00
_cell.angle_beta   90.00
_cell.angle_gamma   90.00
#
_symmetry.space_group_name_H-M   'P 1'
#
loop_
_entity.id
_entity.type
_entity.pdbx_description
1 polymer ?
#
loop_
_entity_poly.entity_id
_entity_poly.type
_entity_poly.pdbx_seq_one_letter_code
_entity_poly.pdbx_strand_id
1 'polypeptide(L)'
;MVIIPCSVKTLAGIRTGYAEGLIARAADVTLKERRRMVLVVRETPLSEIHLENMLALARMGASIVPPMPAFYNRPGSVDDIVGHIVTRVLDQFGIGTAGARRWEGFPGPRAPAPVPRPPPPRYVSTARSRGAHAHDPPRDPAQGPPRIHRRAGRPR
;
A
#
# COMPACT_ATOMS: atom_id res chain seq x y z
N MET A 1 9.63 16.24 15.48
CA MET A 1 11.09 15.98 15.58
C MET A 1 11.36 14.51 15.34
N VAL A 2 12.40 14.19 14.57
CA VAL A 2 12.88 12.81 14.35
C VAL A 2 14.33 12.72 14.81
N ILE A 3 14.67 11.68 15.55
CA ILE A 3 16.07 11.32 15.82
C ILE A 3 16.34 9.99 15.12
N ILE A 4 17.16 10.04 14.07
CA ILE A 4 17.51 8.90 13.21
C ILE A 4 19.00 8.93 12.83
N PRO A 5 19.82 7.94 13.23
CA PRO A 5 19.51 6.94 14.26
C PRO A 5 19.43 7.56 15.66
N CYS A 6 18.69 6.92 16.57
CA CYS A 6 18.65 7.25 18.00
C CYS A 6 19.52 6.26 18.76
N SER A 7 20.61 6.74 19.36
CA SER A 7 21.47 5.94 20.24
C SER A 7 20.79 5.69 21.59
N VAL A 8 21.17 4.64 22.30
CA VAL A 8 20.69 4.37 23.67
C VAL A 8 21.07 5.51 24.62
N LYS A 9 22.24 6.14 24.46
CA LYS A 9 22.64 7.31 25.25
C LYS A 9 21.64 8.45 25.08
N THR A 10 21.30 8.77 23.83
CA THR A 10 20.32 9.83 23.52
C THR A 10 18.94 9.47 24.05
N LEU A 11 18.49 8.22 23.87
CA LEU A 11 17.23 7.71 24.40
C LEU A 11 17.14 7.89 25.92
N ALA A 12 18.18 7.47 26.65
CA ALA A 12 18.24 7.59 28.11
C ALA A 12 18.24 9.06 28.55
N GLY A 13 19.03 9.92 27.90
CA GLY A 13 19.06 11.36 28.20
C GLY A 13 17.71 12.04 28.00
N ILE A 14 16.96 11.68 26.96
CA ILE A 14 15.60 12.19 26.74
C ILE A 14 14.66 11.68 27.83
N ARG A 15 14.69 10.37 28.15
CA ARG A 15 13.83 9.79 29.19
C ARG A 15 14.05 10.43 30.55
N THR A 16 15.29 10.72 30.93
CA THR A 16 15.61 11.33 32.22
C THR A 16 15.46 12.85 32.25
N GLY A 17 15.19 13.50 31.10
CA GLY A 17 15.19 14.96 30.97
C GLY A 17 16.59 15.58 31.07
N TYR A 18 17.64 14.77 30.94
CA TYR A 18 19.03 15.24 30.93
C TYR A 18 19.34 15.92 29.58
N ALA A 19 18.95 17.19 29.50
CA ALA A 19 18.99 18.02 28.30
C ALA A 19 20.39 18.56 27.95
N GLU A 20 21.41 17.69 28.03
CA GLU A 20 22.77 18.03 27.62
C GLU A 20 22.86 18.17 26.09
N GLY A 21 23.17 19.39 25.63
CA GLY A 21 23.27 19.71 24.21
C GLY A 21 21.93 19.92 23.50
N LEU A 22 22.02 20.39 22.26
CA LEU A 22 20.84 20.86 21.51
C LEU A 22 19.86 19.74 21.16
N ILE A 23 20.33 18.54 20.85
CA ILE A 23 19.46 17.41 20.46
C ILE A 23 18.57 17.01 21.64
N ALA A 24 19.17 16.76 22.81
CA ALA A 24 18.41 16.37 24.00
C ALA A 24 17.47 17.49 24.44
N ARG A 25 17.92 18.76 24.40
CA ARG A 25 17.08 19.91 24.72
C ARG A 25 15.92 20.11 23.74
N ALA A 26 16.14 19.96 22.44
CA ALA A 26 15.09 20.07 21.44
C ALA A 26 14.06 18.93 21.57
N ALA A 27 14.50 17.73 21.97
CA ALA A 27 13.61 16.62 22.27
C ALA A 27 12.75 16.93 23.51
N ASP A 28 13.35 17.41 24.60
CA ASP A 28 12.64 17.85 25.80
C ASP A 28 11.58 18.93 25.48
N VAL A 29 11.95 19.93 24.67
CA VAL A 29 10.98 20.93 24.17
C VAL A 29 9.88 20.28 23.32
N THR A 30 10.22 19.32 22.47
CA THR A 30 9.23 18.62 21.65
C THR A 30 8.21 17.87 22.53
N LEU A 31 8.66 17.20 23.59
CA LEU A 31 7.79 16.48 24.52
C LEU A 31 6.89 17.43 25.31
N LYS A 32 7.45 18.49 25.91
CA LYS A 32 6.68 19.44 26.74
C LYS A 32 5.62 20.20 25.93
N GLU A 33 5.92 20.53 24.68
CA GLU A 33 5.00 21.19 23.74
C GLU A 33 4.01 20.22 23.09
N ARG A 34 3.99 18.95 23.50
CA ARG A 34 3.14 17.89 22.93
C ARG A 34 3.25 17.80 21.40
N ARG A 35 4.45 18.07 20.88
CA ARG A 35 4.76 17.96 19.46
C ARG A 35 5.14 16.53 19.12
N ARG A 36 4.91 16.14 17.87
CA ARG A 36 5.20 14.79 17.40
C ARG A 36 6.69 14.48 17.48
N MET A 37 7.01 13.37 18.14
CA MET A 37 8.37 12.85 18.30
C MET A 37 8.46 11.43 17.76
N VAL A 38 9.50 11.15 16.97
CA VAL A 38 9.82 9.80 16.48
C VAL A 38 11.27 9.47 16.82
N LEU A 39 11.48 8.33 17.47
CA LEU A 39 12.80 7.84 17.88
C LEU A 39 13.12 6.55 17.13
N VAL A 40 14.14 6.59 16.28
CA VAL A 40 14.57 5.44 15.48
C VAL A 40 15.71 4.74 16.22
N VAL A 41 15.36 4.04 17.30
CA VAL A 41 16.31 3.40 18.21
C VAL A 41 17.02 2.25 17.52
N ARG A 42 18.35 2.32 17.41
CA ARG A 42 19.17 1.27 16.79
C ARG A 42 20.08 0.66 17.85
N GLU A 43 19.70 -0.50 18.37
CA GLU A 43 20.52 -1.33 19.25
C GLU A 43 20.08 -2.80 19.19
N THR A 44 20.99 -3.74 19.43
CA THR A 44 20.68 -5.17 19.64
C THR A 44 21.85 -5.89 20.32
N PRO A 45 21.63 -6.74 21.34
CA PRO A 45 20.35 -7.04 22.01
C PRO A 45 19.86 -5.87 22.88
N LEU A 46 18.59 -5.92 23.29
CA LEU A 46 18.01 -4.92 24.17
C LEU A 46 18.09 -5.37 25.62
N SER A 47 18.66 -4.53 26.49
CA SER A 47 18.57 -4.71 27.94
C SER A 47 17.24 -4.20 28.46
N GLU A 48 16.90 -4.56 29.70
CA GLU A 48 15.73 -4.02 30.42
C GLU A 48 15.76 -2.49 30.48
N ILE A 49 16.93 -1.88 30.69
CA ILE A 49 17.12 -0.43 30.68
C ILE A 49 16.68 0.18 29.34
N HIS A 50 17.01 -0.45 28.21
CA HIS A 50 16.62 0.05 26.89
C HIS A 50 15.09 -0.01 26.73
N LEU A 51 14.49 -1.13 27.14
CA LEU A 51 13.05 -1.38 27.06
C LEU A 51 12.25 -0.42 27.95
N GLU A 52 12.68 -0.21 29.19
CA GLU A 52 12.06 0.75 30.11
C GLU A 52 12.11 2.17 29.58
N ASN A 53 13.25 2.59 29.03
CA ASN A 53 13.40 3.91 28.45
C ASN A 53 12.48 4.11 27.24
N MET A 54 12.43 3.12 26.33
CA MET A 54 11.51 3.13 25.20
C MET A 54 10.05 3.15 25.63
N LEU A 55 9.68 2.33 26.62
CA LEU A 55 8.31 2.25 27.16
C LEU A 55 7.88 3.57 27.80
N ALA A 56 8.74 4.17 28.61
CA ALA A 56 8.46 5.46 29.26
C ALA A 56 8.21 6.56 28.23
N LEU A 57 9.06 6.66 27.20
CA LEU A 57 8.91 7.66 26.14
C LEU A 57 7.71 7.37 25.24
N ALA A 58 7.39 6.09 24.98
CA ALA A 58 6.16 5.71 24.29
C ALA A 58 4.92 6.18 25.06
N ARG A 59 4.89 6.00 26.39
CA ARG A 59 3.81 6.51 27.27
C ARG A 59 3.71 8.04 27.28
N MET A 60 4.82 8.75 27.02
CA MET A 60 4.83 10.22 26.88
C MET A 60 4.37 10.71 25.51
N GLY A 61 4.10 9.81 24.56
CA GLY A 61 3.60 10.13 23.22
C GLY A 61 4.67 10.14 22.12
N ALA A 62 5.89 9.69 22.38
CA ALA A 62 6.89 9.48 21.33
C ALA A 62 6.62 8.16 20.59
N SER A 63 6.72 8.15 19.25
CA SER A 63 6.70 6.91 18.48
C SER A 63 8.08 6.26 18.51
N ILE A 64 8.17 5.03 18.99
CA ILE A 64 9.39 4.21 18.95
C ILE A 64 9.38 3.39 17.65
N VAL A 65 10.25 3.74 16.70
CA VAL A 65 10.28 3.16 15.36
C VAL A 65 11.67 2.60 15.08
N PRO A 66 12.05 1.47 15.70
CA PRO A 66 13.38 0.89 15.47
C PRO A 66 13.53 0.51 13.99
N PRO A 67 14.74 0.62 13.41
CA PRO A 67 14.98 0.39 11.98
C PRO A 67 15.02 -1.13 11.69
N MET A 68 13.86 -1.79 11.81
CA MET A 68 13.68 -3.21 11.53
C MET A 68 13.27 -3.38 10.06
N PRO A 69 14.12 -4.02 9.22
CA PRO A 69 13.82 -4.22 7.80
C PRO A 69 12.54 -5.03 7.57
N ALA A 70 11.73 -4.57 6.61
CA ALA A 70 10.64 -5.38 6.08
C ALA A 70 11.12 -6.13 4.84
N PHE A 71 10.76 -7.41 4.74
CA PHE A 71 11.08 -8.25 3.59
C PHE A 71 9.86 -8.70 2.78
N TYR A 72 8.64 -8.38 3.23
CA TYR A 72 7.41 -8.71 2.50
C TYR A 72 7.33 -7.99 1.14
N ASN A 73 8.02 -6.85 0.99
CA ASN A 73 8.11 -6.07 -0.23
C ASN A 73 9.22 -6.54 -1.18
N ARG A 74 9.95 -7.62 -0.83
CA ARG A 74 11.06 -8.22 -1.60
C ARG A 74 12.06 -7.14 -2.07
N PRO A 75 12.80 -6.51 -1.15
CA PRO A 75 13.77 -5.48 -1.52
C PRO A 75 14.87 -6.10 -2.39
N GLY A 76 15.23 -5.42 -3.48
CA GLY A 76 16.30 -5.84 -4.38
C GLY A 76 17.66 -5.21 -4.04
N SER A 77 17.67 -4.23 -3.14
CA SER A 77 18.87 -3.49 -2.75
C SER A 77 18.82 -3.06 -1.27
N VAL A 78 19.96 -2.61 -0.73
CA VAL A 78 20.01 -1.97 0.59
C VAL A 78 19.19 -0.67 0.61
N ASP A 79 19.19 0.08 -0.50
CA ASP A 79 18.38 1.31 -0.62
C ASP A 79 16.88 1.03 -0.52
N ASP A 80 16.40 -0.09 -1.05
CA ASP A 80 15.00 -0.51 -0.87
C ASP A 80 14.67 -0.75 0.62
N ILE A 81 15.60 -1.32 1.38
CA ILE A 81 15.44 -1.56 2.82
C ILE A 81 15.40 -0.24 3.59
N VAL A 82 16.38 0.63 3.32
CA VAL A 82 16.46 1.97 3.95
C VAL A 82 15.23 2.80 3.58
N GLY A 83 14.83 2.81 2.31
CA GLY A 83 13.66 3.53 1.80
C GLY A 83 12.36 3.07 2.45
N HIS A 84 12.24 1.78 2.76
CA HIS A 84 11.11 1.27 3.54
C HIS A 84 11.08 1.86 4.96
N ILE A 85 12.21 1.85 5.67
CA ILE A 85 12.31 2.41 7.03
C ILE A 85 12.00 3.92 7.01
N VAL A 86 12.57 4.66 6.06
CA VAL A 86 12.30 6.10 5.88
C VAL A 86 10.81 6.34 5.63
N THR A 87 10.16 5.53 4.79
CA THR A 87 8.71 5.60 4.58
C THR A 87 7.94 5.41 5.89
N ARG A 88 8.29 4.42 6.72
CA ARG A 88 7.61 4.18 8.00
C ARG A 88 7.80 5.33 9.00
N VAL A 89 8.95 6.01 8.96
CA VAL A 89 9.21 7.22 9.75
C VAL A 89 8.37 8.39 9.25
N LEU A 90 8.32 8.63 7.93
CA LEU A 90 7.54 9.71 7.34
C LEU A 90 6.03 9.51 7.50
N ASP A 91 5.56 8.26 7.48
CA ASP A 91 4.17 7.88 7.81
C ASP A 91 3.75 8.42 9.19
N GLN A 92 4.66 8.44 10.16
CA GLN A 92 4.35 9.00 11.48
C GLN A 92 3.97 10.47 11.39
N PHE A 93 4.50 11.24 10.44
CA PHE A 93 4.19 12.65 10.22
C PHE A 93 3.03 12.88 9.26
N GLY A 94 2.44 11.81 8.70
CA GLY A 94 1.43 11.93 7.63
C GLY A 94 2.03 12.42 6.31
N ILE A 95 3.34 12.25 6.11
CA ILE A 95 4.02 12.64 4.87
C ILE A 95 4.06 11.42 3.95
N GLY A 96 3.31 11.47 2.86
CA GLY A 96 3.27 10.40 1.86
C GLY A 96 4.56 10.33 1.05
N THR A 97 5.08 9.13 0.86
CA THR A 97 6.21 8.84 -0.03
C THR A 97 5.72 8.19 -1.33
N ALA A 98 6.00 8.85 -2.46
CA ALA A 98 5.72 8.28 -3.77
C ALA A 98 6.55 7.01 -4.00
N GLY A 99 5.94 5.96 -4.55
CA GLY A 99 6.63 4.69 -4.82
C GLY A 99 6.82 3.77 -3.62
N ALA A 100 6.30 4.11 -2.44
CA ALA A 100 6.32 3.21 -1.30
C ALA A 100 5.51 1.93 -1.55
N ARG A 101 6.19 0.79 -1.55
CA ARG A 101 5.58 -0.55 -1.57
C ARG A 101 4.94 -0.84 -0.22
N ARG A 102 3.67 -0.48 -0.06
CA ARG A 102 2.85 -0.77 1.13
C ARG A 102 2.30 -2.19 1.06
N TRP A 103 1.94 -2.74 2.22
CA TRP A 103 1.27 -4.02 2.28
C TRP A 103 -0.18 -3.89 1.78
N GLU A 104 -0.55 -4.68 0.78
CA GLU A 104 -1.89 -4.72 0.18
C GLU A 104 -2.67 -6.01 0.50
N GLY A 105 -2.11 -6.89 1.34
CA GLY A 105 -2.65 -8.22 1.60
C GLY A 105 -2.14 -9.28 0.62
N PHE A 106 -2.54 -10.53 0.87
CA PHE A 106 -2.34 -11.60 -0.10
C PHE A 106 -3.42 -11.54 -1.18
N PRO A 107 -3.11 -11.91 -2.44
CA PRO A 107 -4.14 -12.04 -3.46
C PRO A 107 -5.22 -13.02 -2.96
N GLY A 108 -6.49 -12.63 -3.07
CA GLY A 108 -7.61 -13.50 -2.74
C GLY A 108 -7.61 -14.78 -3.60
N PRO A 109 -8.38 -15.81 -3.21
CA PRO A 109 -8.47 -17.04 -3.99
C PRO A 109 -8.85 -16.71 -5.43
N ARG A 110 -8.02 -17.16 -6.38
CA ARG A 110 -8.29 -17.00 -7.80
C ARG A 110 -9.61 -17.71 -8.10
N ALA A 111 -10.58 -16.99 -8.68
CA ALA A 111 -11.83 -17.61 -9.10
C ALA A 111 -11.53 -18.84 -9.97
N PRO A 112 -12.22 -19.98 -9.75
CA PRO A 112 -11.99 -21.16 -10.56
C PRO A 112 -12.17 -20.80 -12.05
N ALA A 113 -11.30 -21.37 -12.89
CA ALA A 113 -11.41 -21.17 -14.32
C ALA A 113 -12.82 -21.56 -14.79
N PRO A 114 -13.45 -20.79 -15.70
CA PRO A 114 -14.77 -21.13 -16.20
C PRO A 114 -14.72 -22.53 -16.81
N VAL A 115 -15.57 -23.44 -16.30
CA VAL A 115 -15.71 -24.78 -16.85
C VAL A 115 -16.21 -24.64 -18.30
N PRO A 116 -15.54 -25.26 -19.30
CA PRO A 116 -16.02 -25.22 -20.68
C PRO A 116 -17.44 -25.76 -20.73
N ARG A 117 -18.37 -25.00 -21.33
CA ARG A 117 -19.72 -25.52 -21.54
C ARG A 117 -19.63 -26.76 -22.45
N PRO A 118 -20.36 -27.84 -22.14
CA PRO A 118 -20.42 -28.98 -23.04
C PRO A 118 -20.95 -28.52 -24.40
N PRO A 119 -20.47 -29.11 -25.51
CA PRO A 119 -20.96 -28.78 -26.83
C PRO A 119 -22.48 -29.04 -26.90
N PRO A 120 -23.24 -28.25 -27.67
CA PRO A 120 -24.66 -28.49 -27.85
C PRO A 120 -24.88 -29.90 -28.45
N PRO A 121 -25.99 -30.57 -28.12
CA PRO A 121 -26.30 -31.88 -28.69
C PRO A 121 -26.34 -31.77 -30.21
N ARG A 122 -25.61 -32.64 -30.91
CA ARG A 122 -25.69 -32.77 -32.36
C ARG A 122 -27.06 -33.34 -32.70
N TYR A 123 -27.98 -32.49 -33.14
CA TYR A 123 -29.24 -32.95 -33.71
C TYR A 123 -28.92 -33.63 -35.05
N VAL A 124 -29.09 -34.95 -35.11
CA VAL A 124 -28.96 -35.69 -36.37
C VAL A 124 -30.18 -35.33 -37.21
N SER A 125 -29.98 -34.42 -38.16
CA SER A 125 -30.97 -34.10 -39.19
C SER A 125 -31.24 -35.37 -40.01
N THR A 126 -32.38 -36.02 -39.77
CA THR A 126 -32.94 -37.00 -40.71
C THR A 126 -33.45 -36.24 -41.92
N ALA A 127 -32.54 -35.95 -42.86
CA ALA A 127 -32.89 -35.32 -44.12
C ALA A 127 -33.79 -36.26 -44.94
N ARG A 128 -35.11 -36.06 -44.83
CA ARG A 128 -36.03 -36.45 -45.90
C ARG A 128 -35.76 -35.51 -47.07
N SER A 129 -35.21 -36.09 -48.13
CA SER A 129 -35.06 -35.49 -49.44
C SER A 129 -36.42 -35.05 -49.99
N ARG A 130 -36.72 -33.75 -49.95
CA ARG A 130 -37.74 -33.13 -50.81
C ARG A 130 -37.29 -31.74 -51.27
N GLY A 131 -37.04 -31.68 -52.57
CA GLY A 131 -37.33 -30.59 -53.51
C GLY A 131 -37.13 -29.15 -53.06
N ALA A 132 -36.18 -28.49 -53.73
CA ALA A 132 -35.96 -27.06 -53.77
C ALA A 132 -37.25 -26.23 -53.93
N HIS A 133 -37.41 -25.22 -53.07
CA HIS A 133 -37.96 -23.93 -53.46
C HIS A 133 -37.29 -22.84 -52.60
N ALA A 134 -36.67 -21.88 -53.28
CA ALA A 134 -36.03 -20.72 -52.69
C ALA A 134 -37.08 -19.83 -52.00
N HIS A 135 -36.83 -19.51 -50.73
CA HIS A 135 -37.54 -18.45 -50.03
C HIS A 135 -36.50 -17.63 -49.26
N ASP A 136 -36.34 -16.37 -49.67
CA ASP A 136 -35.54 -15.37 -48.96
C ASP A 136 -36.06 -15.21 -47.51
N PRO A 137 -35.18 -15.10 -46.51
CA PRO A 137 -35.61 -14.83 -45.14
C PRO A 137 -36.09 -13.38 -44.99
N PRO A 138 -37.14 -13.14 -44.18
CA PRO A 138 -37.64 -11.80 -43.93
C PRO A 138 -36.62 -10.97 -43.12
N ARG A 139 -36.51 -9.68 -43.45
CA ARG A 139 -35.67 -8.69 -42.74
C ARG A 139 -36.08 -8.57 -41.28
N ASP A 140 -35.10 -8.60 -40.38
CA ASP A 140 -35.28 -8.43 -38.94
C ASP A 140 -35.65 -6.97 -38.60
N PRO A 141 -36.81 -6.69 -37.97
CA PRO A 141 -37.24 -5.36 -37.58
C PRO A 141 -36.45 -4.75 -36.40
N ALA A 142 -35.49 -5.46 -35.80
CA ALA A 142 -34.68 -4.97 -34.68
C ALA A 142 -33.48 -4.08 -35.07
N GLN A 143 -33.21 -3.86 -36.36
CA GLN A 143 -32.16 -2.95 -36.82
C GLN A 143 -32.70 -1.52 -36.97
N GLY A 144 -32.71 -0.77 -35.87
CA GLY A 144 -32.99 0.67 -35.89
C GLY A 144 -32.00 1.44 -36.77
N PRO A 145 -32.38 2.62 -37.30
CA PRO A 145 -31.58 3.35 -38.28
C PRO A 145 -30.21 3.77 -37.71
N PRO A 146 -29.16 3.83 -38.55
CA PRO A 146 -27.81 4.18 -38.12
C PRO A 146 -27.76 5.61 -37.53
N ARG A 147 -27.27 5.74 -36.29
CA ARG A 147 -27.09 7.03 -35.61
C ARG A 147 -26.02 7.87 -36.31
N ILE A 148 -26.43 8.99 -36.87
CA ILE A 148 -25.55 10.02 -37.43
C ILE A 148 -24.88 10.78 -36.27
N HIS A 149 -23.58 10.59 -36.07
CA HIS A 149 -22.77 11.42 -35.17
C HIS A 149 -22.57 12.82 -35.78
N ARG A 150 -23.35 13.81 -35.32
CA ARG A 150 -23.03 15.23 -35.54
C ARG A 150 -21.80 15.61 -34.70
N ARG A 151 -20.68 15.89 -35.36
CA ARG A 151 -19.53 16.60 -34.76
C ARG A 151 -20.00 18.01 -34.36
N ALA A 152 -20.05 18.28 -33.07
CA ALA A 152 -20.25 19.63 -32.55
C ALA A 152 -18.98 20.45 -32.81
N GLY A 153 -19.12 21.54 -33.56
CA GLY A 153 -18.08 22.53 -33.80
C GLY A 153 -17.77 23.36 -32.56
N ARG A 154 -16.50 23.75 -32.43
CA ARG A 154 -16.04 24.85 -31.57
C ARG A 154 -16.58 26.20 -32.08
N PRO A 155 -16.86 27.13 -31.16
CA PRO A 155 -16.38 28.51 -31.33
C PRO A 155 -15.72 29.03 -30.04
N ARG A 156 -14.47 29.48 -30.15
CA ARG A 156 -13.98 30.88 -30.05
C ARG A 156 -13.70 31.30 -28.62
#